data_AF-A0A8X8ZL96-F1
#
_entry.id   AF-A0A8X8ZL96-F1
#
_cell.length_a   1.000
_cell.length_b   1.000
_cell.length_c   1.000
_cell.angle_alpha   90.00
_cell.angle_beta   90.00
_cell.angle_gamma   90.00
#
_symmetry.space_group_name_H-M   'P 1'
#
loop_
_entity.id
_entity.type
_entity.pdbx_description
1 polymer ?
#
loop_
_entity_poly.entity_id
_entity_poly.type
_entity_poly.pdbx_seq_one_letter_code
_entity_poly.pdbx_strand_id
1 'polypeptide(L)'
;MLSESEAPIPAWTELPEDLMENILQRLSSEEILKSVEKVCTTWWRACKNPALWRVVSVDHRRCTPFQFEYVVRAAARRGQAQLVELKLYTVYSRVYCCAVLSHVAQRASQLRRLTLSELETTFFTRDLHNFPQLEELHLFVNQLLKLPQFETIGVSCPMLKSFTYACWYDYLDFAQFAQIITKTMPNLRHLRLFVREMKVDGLEAILDGCPHLESLMLPQSCGLDLQGPLGKRCARQIKHLWLHPDSSEFTFVGPDKQTLLFDNETASFGAAAVKKSYRKTITWYFLTAY
;
A
#
# COMPACT_ATOMS: atom_id res chain seq x y z
N MET A 1 -11.61 -42.12 42.37
CA MET A 1 -11.09 -41.23 41.31
C MET A 1 -12.09 -41.28 40.18
N LEU A 2 -12.89 -40.22 40.01
CA LEU A 2 -13.77 -40.07 38.86
C LEU A 2 -12.89 -39.59 37.70
N SER A 3 -12.80 -40.39 36.64
CA SER A 3 -12.16 -39.98 35.40
C SER A 3 -13.01 -38.88 34.77
N GLU A 4 -12.50 -37.66 34.71
CA GLU A 4 -13.05 -36.63 33.83
C GLU A 4 -12.97 -37.17 32.40
N SER A 5 -14.12 -37.56 31.86
CA SER A 5 -14.28 -37.88 30.45
C SER A 5 -14.10 -36.57 29.68
N GLU A 6 -12.95 -36.38 29.03
CA GLU A 6 -12.75 -35.31 28.04
C GLU A 6 -13.91 -35.37 27.03
N ALA A 7 -14.70 -34.30 26.97
CA ALA A 7 -15.75 -34.18 25.98
C ALA A 7 -15.12 -34.28 24.57
N PRO A 8 -15.71 -35.04 23.63
CA PRO A 8 -15.15 -35.17 22.30
C PRO A 8 -15.06 -33.79 21.64
N ILE A 9 -13.87 -33.45 21.13
CA ILE A 9 -13.66 -32.20 20.41
C ILE A 9 -14.64 -32.17 19.24
N PRO A 10 -15.53 -31.16 19.13
CA PRO A 10 -16.49 -31.08 18.04
C PRO A 10 -15.78 -31.13 16.69
N ALA A 11 -16.36 -31.85 15.72
CA ALA A 11 -15.79 -31.88 14.40
C ALA A 11 -15.76 -30.46 13.82
N TRP A 12 -14.65 -30.05 13.19
CA TRP A 12 -14.51 -28.72 12.56
C TRP A 12 -15.59 -28.41 11.51
N THR A 13 -16.35 -29.42 11.08
CA THR A 13 -17.51 -29.33 10.19
C THR A 13 -18.80 -28.88 10.88
N GLU A 14 -18.86 -28.98 12.20
CA GLU A 14 -20.03 -28.65 13.04
C GLU A 14 -19.89 -27.28 13.72
N LEU A 15 -18.81 -26.54 13.38
CA LEU A 15 -18.59 -25.21 13.91
C LEU A 15 -19.70 -24.27 13.41
N PRO A 16 -20.30 -23.44 14.30
CA PRO A 16 -21.21 -22.38 13.90
C PRO A 16 -20.65 -21.46 12.81
N GLU A 17 -21.52 -20.97 11.91
CA GLU A 17 -21.12 -20.15 10.76
C GLU A 17 -20.39 -18.87 11.19
N ASP A 18 -20.85 -18.23 12.27
CA ASP A 18 -20.25 -17.02 12.83
C ASP A 18 -18.82 -17.26 13.35
N LEU A 19 -18.56 -18.42 13.97
CA LEU A 19 -17.23 -18.80 14.42
C LEU A 19 -16.32 -19.14 13.24
N MET A 20 -16.83 -19.82 12.21
CA MET A 20 -16.06 -20.07 10.98
C MET A 20 -15.69 -18.76 10.29
N GLU A 21 -16.62 -17.81 10.18
CA GLU A 21 -16.37 -16.49 9.62
C GLU A 21 -15.33 -15.72 10.43
N ASN A 22 -15.39 -15.78 11.77
CA ASN A 22 -14.39 -15.14 12.62
C ASN A 22 -12.99 -15.70 12.39
N ILE A 23 -12.87 -17.03 12.26
CA ILE A 23 -11.60 -17.68 11.96
C ILE A 23 -11.11 -17.25 10.57
N LEU A 24 -11.98 -17.32 9.55
CA LEU A 24 -11.64 -16.97 8.17
C LEU A 24 -11.19 -15.51 8.02
N GLN A 25 -11.78 -14.58 8.77
CA GLN A 25 -11.39 -13.16 8.75
C GLN A 25 -9.97 -12.90 9.29
N ARG A 26 -9.40 -13.84 10.06
CA ARG A 26 -8.03 -13.73 10.60
C ARG A 26 -6.97 -14.32 9.67
N LEU A 27 -7.37 -14.98 8.60
CA LEU A 27 -6.47 -15.64 7.66
C LEU A 27 -6.18 -14.76 6.46
N SER A 28 -4.99 -14.91 5.90
CA SER A 28 -4.62 -14.23 4.66
C SER A 28 -5.40 -14.79 3.46
N SER A 29 -5.55 -13.96 2.42
CA SER A 29 -6.20 -14.37 1.17
C SER A 29 -5.49 -15.58 0.54
N GLU A 30 -4.17 -15.66 0.68
CA GLU A 30 -3.34 -16.77 0.25
C GLU A 30 -3.65 -18.06 1.03
N GLU A 31 -3.77 -18.00 2.37
CA GLU A 31 -4.09 -19.16 3.21
C GLU A 31 -5.48 -19.70 2.91
N ILE A 32 -6.47 -18.79 2.76
CA ILE A 32 -7.86 -19.15 2.45
C ILE A 32 -7.93 -19.97 1.16
N LEU A 33 -7.27 -19.50 0.09
CA LEU A 33 -7.33 -20.15 -1.23
C LEU A 33 -6.41 -21.36 -1.37
N LYS A 34 -5.24 -21.34 -0.70
CA LYS A 34 -4.25 -22.41 -0.88
C LYS A 34 -4.54 -23.61 0.00
N SER A 35 -5.14 -23.39 1.17
CA SER A 35 -5.30 -24.41 2.22
C SER A 35 -6.76 -24.57 2.65
N VAL A 36 -7.37 -23.51 3.17
CA VAL A 36 -8.61 -23.61 3.96
C VAL A 36 -9.79 -24.11 3.12
N GLU A 37 -9.93 -23.62 1.90
CA GLU A 37 -11.02 -24.05 1.02
C GLU A 37 -10.91 -25.51 0.54
N LYS A 38 -9.79 -26.18 0.82
CA LYS A 38 -9.54 -27.58 0.46
C LYS A 38 -9.77 -28.55 1.62
N VAL A 39 -10.09 -28.04 2.82
CA VAL A 39 -10.29 -28.85 4.03
C VAL A 39 -11.54 -29.72 3.90
N CYS A 40 -12.70 -29.10 3.64
CA CYS A 40 -13.95 -29.80 3.39
C CYS A 40 -14.95 -28.88 2.67
N THR A 41 -16.10 -29.44 2.28
CA THR A 41 -17.15 -28.72 1.54
C THR A 41 -17.76 -27.56 2.33
N THR A 42 -17.93 -27.69 3.64
CA THR A 42 -18.43 -26.62 4.52
C THR A 42 -17.51 -25.41 4.50
N TRP A 43 -16.22 -25.62 4.72
CA TRP A 43 -15.22 -24.55 4.70
C TRP A 43 -15.05 -23.95 3.31
N TRP A 44 -15.09 -24.76 2.25
CA TRP A 44 -15.09 -24.25 0.88
C TRP A 44 -16.26 -23.31 0.58
N ARG A 45 -17.47 -23.63 1.07
CA ARG A 45 -18.64 -22.75 0.93
C ARG A 45 -18.46 -21.46 1.72
N ALA A 46 -17.99 -21.56 2.98
CA ALA A 46 -17.73 -20.40 3.82
C ALA A 46 -16.69 -19.45 3.19
N CYS A 47 -15.63 -19.97 2.58
CA CYS A 47 -14.59 -19.19 1.88
C CYS A 47 -15.10 -18.39 0.67
N LYS A 48 -16.34 -18.63 0.21
CA LYS A 48 -16.98 -17.86 -0.87
C LYS A 48 -17.79 -16.67 -0.39
N ASN A 49 -17.96 -16.49 0.93
CA ASN A 49 -18.67 -15.32 1.47
C ASN A 49 -17.95 -14.03 1.02
N PRO A 50 -18.62 -13.13 0.26
CA PRO A 50 -18.02 -11.87 -0.20
C PRO A 50 -17.48 -10.97 0.94
N ALA A 51 -18.04 -11.09 2.15
CA ALA A 51 -17.61 -10.31 3.30
C ALA A 51 -16.14 -10.57 3.69
N LEU A 52 -15.63 -11.78 3.41
CA LEU A 52 -14.22 -12.14 3.63
C LEU A 52 -13.26 -11.44 2.66
N TRP A 53 -13.79 -10.95 1.54
CA TRP A 53 -13.02 -10.40 0.43
C TRP A 53 -13.17 -8.87 0.32
N ARG A 54 -13.62 -8.21 1.40
CA ARG A 54 -13.76 -6.74 1.42
C ARG A 54 -12.41 -6.02 1.45
N VAL A 55 -11.42 -6.60 2.12
CA VAL A 55 -10.06 -6.09 2.24
C VAL A 55 -9.11 -7.21 1.86
N VAL A 56 -8.34 -7.00 0.80
CA VAL A 56 -7.48 -8.04 0.23
C VAL A 56 -6.06 -7.50 0.16
N SER A 57 -5.12 -8.28 0.69
CA SER A 57 -3.69 -8.00 0.63
C SER A 57 -2.99 -9.22 0.10
N VAL A 58 -2.21 -9.05 -0.97
CA VAL A 58 -1.47 -10.14 -1.59
C VAL A 58 0.00 -9.74 -1.74
N ASP A 59 0.88 -10.58 -1.20
CA ASP A 59 2.32 -10.37 -1.28
C ASP A 59 2.96 -11.45 -2.16
N HIS A 60 3.53 -11.04 -3.29
CA HIS A 60 4.21 -11.95 -4.21
C HIS A 60 5.39 -12.68 -3.54
N ARG A 61 5.99 -12.15 -2.45
CA ARG A 61 7.08 -12.85 -1.74
C ARG A 61 6.62 -14.17 -1.11
N ARG A 62 5.31 -14.34 -0.96
CA ARG A 62 4.66 -15.49 -0.32
C ARG A 62 4.07 -16.48 -1.34
N CYS A 63 4.16 -16.18 -2.64
CA CYS A 63 3.52 -17.00 -3.66
C CYS A 63 4.24 -16.93 -5.03
N THR A 64 4.01 -17.93 -5.89
CA THR A 64 4.52 -17.86 -7.27
C THR A 64 3.72 -16.82 -8.09
N PRO A 65 4.24 -16.30 -9.22
CA PRO A 65 3.49 -15.35 -10.06
C PRO A 65 2.09 -15.85 -10.46
N PHE A 66 1.96 -17.14 -10.79
CA PHE A 66 0.67 -17.76 -11.11
C PHE A 66 -0.27 -17.79 -9.91
N GLN A 67 0.25 -18.08 -8.71
CA GLN A 67 -0.53 -18.06 -7.48
C GLN A 67 -0.97 -16.64 -7.13
N PHE A 68 -0.10 -15.64 -7.28
CA PHE A 68 -0.43 -14.24 -7.08
C PHE A 68 -1.62 -13.83 -7.95
N GLU A 69 -1.52 -14.07 -9.25
CA GLU A 69 -2.59 -13.77 -10.21
C GLU A 69 -3.89 -14.51 -9.86
N TYR A 70 -3.79 -15.81 -9.54
CA TYR A 70 -4.94 -16.61 -9.14
C TYR A 70 -5.63 -16.02 -7.90
N VAL A 71 -4.86 -15.68 -6.86
CA VAL A 71 -5.38 -15.11 -5.60
C VAL A 71 -6.09 -13.78 -5.87
N VAL A 72 -5.45 -12.85 -6.59
CA VAL A 72 -6.05 -11.54 -6.86
C VAL A 72 -7.31 -11.66 -7.70
N ARG A 73 -7.31 -12.51 -8.74
CA ARG A 73 -8.51 -12.73 -9.57
C ARG A 73 -9.62 -13.42 -8.78
N ALA A 74 -9.31 -14.43 -7.98
CA ALA A 74 -10.29 -15.11 -7.14
C ALA A 74 -10.90 -14.15 -6.12
N ALA A 75 -10.08 -13.31 -5.50
CA ALA A 75 -10.50 -12.29 -4.56
C ALA A 75 -11.45 -11.28 -5.21
N ALA A 76 -11.10 -10.74 -6.39
CA ALA A 76 -11.97 -9.83 -7.13
C ALA A 76 -13.30 -10.49 -7.54
N ARG A 77 -13.27 -11.77 -7.91
CA ARG A 77 -14.48 -12.55 -8.27
C ARG A 77 -15.40 -12.81 -7.08
N ARG A 78 -14.84 -13.05 -5.89
CA ARG A 78 -15.60 -13.36 -4.67
C ARG A 78 -16.09 -12.10 -3.97
N GLY A 79 -15.24 -11.08 -3.87
CA GLY A 79 -15.59 -9.78 -3.30
C GLY A 79 -16.59 -9.02 -4.16
N GLN A 80 -16.49 -9.10 -5.49
CA GLN A 80 -17.36 -8.37 -6.42
C GLN A 80 -17.45 -6.88 -6.03
N ALA A 81 -18.66 -6.33 -5.96
CA ALA A 81 -18.94 -4.96 -5.50
C ALA A 81 -18.68 -4.73 -4.00
N GLN A 82 -18.34 -5.76 -3.21
CA GLN A 82 -17.97 -5.61 -1.80
C GLN A 82 -16.46 -5.46 -1.58
N LEU A 83 -15.62 -5.67 -2.60
CA LEU A 83 -14.18 -5.42 -2.49
C LEU A 83 -13.93 -3.91 -2.40
N VAL A 84 -13.55 -3.44 -1.21
CA VAL A 84 -13.33 -2.02 -0.90
C VAL A 84 -11.86 -1.65 -0.98
N GLU A 85 -10.97 -2.57 -0.62
CA GLU A 85 -9.53 -2.31 -0.49
C GLU A 85 -8.69 -3.44 -1.06
N LEU A 86 -7.73 -3.08 -1.92
CA LEU A 86 -6.79 -4.00 -2.53
C LEU A 86 -5.35 -3.51 -2.33
N LYS A 87 -4.51 -4.37 -1.77
CA LYS A 87 -3.06 -4.13 -1.61
C LYS A 87 -2.28 -5.19 -2.37
N LEU A 88 -1.45 -4.72 -3.30
CA LEU A 88 -0.62 -5.57 -4.14
C LEU A 88 0.85 -5.22 -3.89
N TYR A 89 1.61 -6.18 -3.38
CA TYR A 89 3.06 -6.08 -3.22
C TYR A 89 3.73 -6.99 -4.24
N THR A 90 4.41 -6.44 -5.24
CA THR A 90 4.92 -7.19 -6.41
C THR A 90 6.35 -6.81 -6.77
N VAL A 91 7.21 -7.79 -7.01
CA VAL A 91 8.61 -7.58 -7.49
C VAL A 91 8.77 -7.86 -9.00
N TYR A 92 7.71 -8.23 -9.72
CA TYR A 92 7.83 -8.78 -11.09
C TYR A 92 7.40 -7.87 -12.26
N SER A 93 8.01 -8.19 -13.42
CA SER A 93 8.00 -7.57 -14.76
C SER A 93 6.64 -7.24 -15.42
N ARG A 94 6.62 -6.10 -16.14
CA ARG A 94 5.69 -5.55 -17.17
C ARG A 94 4.31 -6.18 -17.40
N VAL A 95 4.24 -7.47 -17.67
CA VAL A 95 3.10 -8.06 -18.40
C VAL A 95 1.97 -8.53 -17.46
N TYR A 96 2.30 -8.95 -16.24
CA TYR A 96 1.34 -9.65 -15.38
C TYR A 96 0.43 -8.71 -14.58
N CYS A 97 0.93 -7.54 -14.15
CA CYS A 97 0.15 -6.64 -13.28
C CYS A 97 -1.03 -5.98 -14.02
N CYS A 98 -0.88 -5.65 -15.31
CA CYS A 98 -1.93 -4.96 -16.08
C CYS A 98 -3.17 -5.86 -16.26
N ALA A 99 -2.97 -7.10 -16.71
CA ALA A 99 -4.06 -8.04 -16.92
C ALA A 99 -4.84 -8.34 -15.63
N VAL A 100 -4.14 -8.32 -14.48
CA VAL A 100 -4.75 -8.48 -13.16
C VAL A 100 -5.57 -7.25 -12.79
N LEU A 101 -5.03 -6.03 -12.92
CA LEU A 101 -5.76 -4.80 -12.59
C LEU A 101 -6.99 -4.60 -13.48
N SER A 102 -6.89 -4.84 -14.80
CA SER A 102 -8.07 -4.80 -15.68
C SER A 102 -9.15 -5.80 -15.24
N HIS A 103 -8.75 -7.00 -14.80
CA HIS A 103 -9.71 -8.00 -14.29
C HIS A 103 -10.38 -7.55 -12.99
N VAL A 104 -9.61 -6.95 -12.07
CA VAL A 104 -10.14 -6.39 -10.83
C VAL A 104 -11.15 -5.29 -11.15
N ALA A 105 -10.80 -4.37 -12.03
CA ALA A 105 -11.66 -3.23 -12.35
C ALA A 105 -13.02 -3.64 -12.94
N GLN A 106 -13.05 -4.71 -13.74
CA GLN A 106 -14.30 -5.28 -14.28
C GLN A 106 -15.21 -5.91 -13.21
N ARG A 107 -14.67 -6.29 -12.04
CA ARG A 107 -15.40 -7.06 -11.02
C ARG A 107 -15.62 -6.29 -9.71
N ALA A 108 -14.78 -5.33 -9.41
CA ALA A 108 -14.74 -4.57 -8.17
C ALA A 108 -14.94 -3.07 -8.42
N SER A 109 -16.09 -2.71 -8.98
CA SER A 109 -16.43 -1.33 -9.34
C SER A 109 -16.58 -0.39 -8.13
N GLN A 110 -16.70 -0.93 -6.91
CA GLN A 110 -16.78 -0.18 -5.66
C GLN A 110 -15.43 -0.10 -4.91
N LEU A 111 -14.32 -0.43 -5.58
CA LEU A 111 -13.00 -0.31 -4.98
C LEU A 111 -12.72 1.15 -4.61
N ARG A 112 -12.44 1.40 -3.34
CA ARG A 112 -12.17 2.75 -2.80
C ARG A 112 -10.70 2.96 -2.47
N ARG A 113 -9.96 1.90 -2.16
CA ARG A 113 -8.56 1.99 -1.72
C ARG A 113 -7.69 1.03 -2.51
N LEU A 114 -6.64 1.55 -3.13
CA LEU A 114 -5.69 0.79 -3.91
C LEU A 114 -4.26 1.08 -3.45
N THR A 115 -3.56 0.05 -2.97
CA THR A 115 -2.14 0.13 -2.65
C THR A 115 -1.36 -0.72 -3.62
N LEU A 116 -0.35 -0.12 -4.24
CA LEU A 116 0.52 -0.77 -5.19
C LEU A 116 1.97 -0.53 -4.78
N SER A 117 2.69 -1.61 -4.51
CA SER A 117 4.09 -1.56 -4.07
C SER A 117 4.98 -2.32 -5.03
N GLU A 118 6.16 -1.75 -5.29
CA GLU A 118 7.24 -2.28 -6.10
C GLU A 118 6.85 -2.51 -7.58
N LEU A 119 5.81 -1.80 -8.05
CA LEU A 119 5.35 -1.86 -9.44
C LEU A 119 6.32 -1.24 -10.44
N GLU A 120 6.39 -1.87 -11.61
CA GLU A 120 6.86 -1.21 -12.82
C GLU A 120 5.79 -0.23 -13.32
N THR A 121 6.17 1.02 -13.48
CA THR A 121 5.25 2.17 -13.54
C THR A 121 4.58 2.39 -14.90
N THR A 122 4.94 1.63 -15.93
CA THR A 122 4.63 2.00 -17.33
C THR A 122 3.18 1.77 -17.77
N PHE A 123 2.36 1.04 -17.01
CA PHE A 123 1.06 0.59 -17.54
C PHE A 123 -0.15 0.68 -16.59
N PHE A 124 0.02 0.73 -15.27
CA PHE A 124 -1.13 0.69 -14.35
C PHE A 124 -2.09 1.88 -14.53
N THR A 125 -1.58 3.04 -14.98
CA THR A 125 -2.40 4.24 -15.21
C THR A 125 -3.47 4.03 -16.28
N ARG A 126 -3.27 3.06 -17.19
CA ARG A 126 -4.28 2.71 -18.21
C ARG A 126 -5.54 2.15 -17.58
N ASP A 127 -5.46 1.45 -16.46
CA ASP A 127 -6.63 0.83 -15.85
C ASP A 127 -7.30 1.72 -14.80
N LEU A 128 -6.71 2.85 -14.43
CA LEU A 128 -7.22 3.72 -13.36
C LEU A 128 -8.62 4.28 -13.65
N HIS A 129 -8.93 4.58 -14.91
CA HIS A 129 -10.26 5.06 -15.30
C HIS A 129 -11.38 4.04 -15.02
N ASN A 130 -11.02 2.77 -14.81
CA ASN A 130 -11.97 1.71 -14.45
C ASN A 130 -12.22 1.64 -12.93
N PHE A 131 -11.64 2.54 -12.13
CA PHE A 131 -11.89 2.67 -10.68
C PHE A 131 -12.51 4.04 -10.35
N PRO A 132 -13.76 4.31 -10.78
CA PRO A 132 -14.37 5.64 -10.66
C PRO A 132 -14.64 6.09 -9.21
N GLN A 133 -14.69 5.14 -8.26
CA GLN A 133 -14.92 5.41 -6.84
C GLN A 133 -13.64 5.44 -6.00
N LEU A 134 -12.46 5.44 -6.63
CA LEU A 134 -11.21 5.39 -5.89
C LEU A 134 -11.02 6.68 -5.06
N GLU A 135 -10.98 6.52 -3.74
CA GLU A 135 -10.79 7.59 -2.76
C GLU A 135 -9.35 7.65 -2.26
N GLU A 136 -8.64 6.52 -2.26
CA GLU A 136 -7.26 6.44 -1.77
C GLU A 136 -6.36 5.65 -2.72
N LEU A 137 -5.23 6.24 -3.07
CA LEU A 137 -4.22 5.61 -3.92
C LEU A 137 -2.85 5.73 -3.27
N HIS A 138 -2.21 4.58 -3.04
CA HIS A 138 -0.88 4.53 -2.44
C HIS A 138 0.09 3.81 -3.37
N LEU A 139 1.09 4.55 -3.84
CA LEU A 139 2.09 4.10 -4.79
C LEU A 139 3.46 4.09 -4.12
N PHE A 140 4.05 2.92 -4.02
CA PHE A 140 5.43 2.72 -3.59
C PHE A 140 6.19 2.14 -4.79
N VAL A 141 6.90 2.99 -5.53
CA VAL A 141 7.43 2.63 -6.85
C VAL A 141 8.95 2.56 -6.84
N ASN A 142 9.48 1.61 -7.61
CA ASN A 142 10.91 1.43 -7.83
C ASN A 142 11.43 2.26 -9.01
N GLN A 143 10.52 2.85 -9.79
CA GLN A 143 10.84 3.69 -10.93
C GLN A 143 10.01 4.96 -10.89
N LEU A 144 10.61 6.02 -11.40
CA LEU A 144 9.98 7.32 -11.43
C LEU A 144 8.77 7.35 -12.36
N LEU A 145 7.66 7.92 -11.89
CA LEU A 145 6.53 8.27 -12.77
C LEU A 145 6.87 9.53 -13.56
N LYS A 146 6.54 9.51 -14.85
CA LYS A 146 6.62 10.70 -15.71
C LYS A 146 5.42 11.61 -15.45
N LEU A 147 5.58 12.90 -15.77
CA LEU A 147 4.52 13.91 -15.66
C LEU A 147 3.17 13.47 -16.25
N PRO A 148 3.09 12.90 -17.48
CA PRO A 148 1.80 12.48 -18.04
C PRO A 148 1.12 11.36 -17.24
N GLN A 149 1.89 10.53 -16.54
CA GLN A 149 1.36 9.46 -15.70
C GLN A 149 0.74 10.01 -14.42
N PHE A 150 1.38 11.01 -13.81
CA PHE A 150 0.81 11.76 -12.68
C PHE A 150 -0.48 12.48 -13.07
N GLU A 151 -0.49 13.11 -14.24
CA GLU A 151 -1.69 13.77 -14.76
C GLU A 151 -2.82 12.76 -14.99
N THR A 152 -2.50 11.61 -15.60
CA THR A 152 -3.46 10.53 -15.81
C THR A 152 -4.06 10.04 -14.49
N ILE A 153 -3.27 9.93 -13.41
CA ILE A 153 -3.77 9.53 -12.09
C ILE A 153 -4.85 10.51 -11.61
N GLY A 154 -4.55 11.81 -11.61
CA GLY A 154 -5.48 12.80 -11.09
C GLY A 154 -6.76 12.90 -11.94
N VAL A 155 -6.64 12.87 -13.26
CA VAL A 155 -7.79 12.90 -14.17
C VAL A 155 -8.65 11.64 -14.06
N SER A 156 -8.05 10.47 -13.86
CA SER A 156 -8.78 9.19 -13.81
C SER A 156 -9.47 8.94 -12.48
N CYS A 157 -9.05 9.61 -11.40
CA CYS A 157 -9.55 9.38 -10.05
C CYS A 157 -10.12 10.68 -9.43
N PRO A 158 -11.28 11.17 -9.91
CA PRO A 158 -11.83 12.45 -9.47
C PRO A 158 -12.29 12.48 -8.00
N MET A 159 -12.50 11.31 -7.40
CA MET A 159 -12.90 11.14 -5.99
C MET A 159 -11.71 11.00 -5.03
N LEU A 160 -10.47 11.13 -5.54
CA LEU A 160 -9.26 10.91 -4.75
C LEU A 160 -9.11 11.95 -3.63
N LYS A 161 -9.07 11.46 -2.39
CA LYS A 161 -8.89 12.25 -1.17
C LYS A 161 -7.53 12.00 -0.54
N SER A 162 -6.98 10.80 -0.71
CA SER A 162 -5.69 10.41 -0.13
C SER A 162 -4.75 9.93 -1.21
N PHE A 163 -3.59 10.57 -1.31
CA PHE A 163 -2.55 10.16 -2.25
C PHE A 163 -1.23 9.92 -1.52
N THR A 164 -0.59 8.81 -1.84
CA THR A 164 0.76 8.51 -1.37
C THR A 164 1.65 8.18 -2.54
N TYR A 165 2.79 8.85 -2.61
CA TYR A 165 3.80 8.60 -3.61
C TYR A 165 5.15 8.47 -2.93
N ALA A 166 5.75 7.30 -3.08
CA ALA A 166 7.11 7.01 -2.62
C ALA A 166 7.94 6.47 -3.78
N CYS A 167 9.09 7.09 -4.03
CA CYS A 167 10.04 6.66 -5.04
C CYS A 167 11.46 6.62 -4.44
N TRP A 168 12.09 5.45 -4.46
CA TRP A 168 13.35 5.22 -3.72
C TRP A 168 14.62 5.69 -4.43
N TYR A 169 14.54 6.10 -5.70
CA TYR A 169 15.69 6.52 -6.53
C TYR A 169 15.69 8.00 -6.88
N ASP A 170 14.89 8.81 -6.17
CA ASP A 170 14.52 10.11 -6.69
C ASP A 170 15.59 11.21 -6.48
N TYR A 171 15.84 11.97 -7.55
CA TYR A 171 16.59 13.24 -7.60
C TYR A 171 15.74 14.33 -8.30
N LEU A 172 14.42 14.16 -8.35
CA LEU A 172 13.53 15.05 -9.06
C LEU A 172 13.38 16.41 -8.40
N ASP A 173 13.25 17.40 -9.28
CA ASP A 173 12.53 18.62 -8.97
C ASP A 173 11.02 18.32 -8.92
N PHE A 174 10.48 18.17 -7.71
CA PHE A 174 9.06 17.86 -7.51
C PHE A 174 8.13 19.04 -7.84
N ALA A 175 8.63 20.25 -8.11
CA ALA A 175 7.79 21.43 -8.36
C ALA A 175 6.83 21.23 -9.55
N GLN A 176 7.28 20.56 -10.62
CA GLN A 176 6.41 20.26 -11.77
C GLN A 176 5.30 19.24 -11.43
N PHE A 177 5.61 18.27 -10.57
CA PHE A 177 4.64 17.28 -10.10
C PHE A 177 3.61 17.90 -9.15
N ALA A 178 4.06 18.80 -8.27
CA ALA A 178 3.19 19.62 -7.42
C ALA A 178 2.15 20.39 -8.25
N GLN A 179 2.55 21.03 -9.36
CA GLN A 179 1.62 21.72 -10.25
C GLN A 179 0.60 20.78 -10.91
N ILE A 180 0.95 19.53 -11.16
CA ILE A 180 0.00 18.54 -11.70
C ILE A 180 -1.00 18.13 -10.62
N ILE A 181 -0.52 17.86 -9.40
CA ILE A 181 -1.38 17.53 -8.26
C ILE A 181 -2.41 18.63 -8.04
N THR A 182 -2.00 19.90 -8.04
CA THR A 182 -2.92 21.01 -7.79
C THR A 182 -3.96 21.18 -8.89
N LYS A 183 -3.58 20.95 -10.15
CA LYS A 183 -4.49 21.02 -11.30
C LYS A 183 -5.48 19.85 -11.37
N THR A 184 -5.03 18.65 -11.03
CA THR A 184 -5.79 17.41 -11.31
C THR A 184 -6.39 16.77 -10.06
N MET A 185 -5.88 17.08 -8.87
CA MET A 185 -6.30 16.50 -7.59
C MET A 185 -6.60 17.59 -6.54
N PRO A 186 -7.39 18.63 -6.85
CA PRO A 186 -7.59 19.78 -5.94
C PRO A 186 -8.34 19.40 -4.64
N ASN A 187 -9.05 18.27 -4.62
CA ASN A 187 -9.86 17.80 -3.50
C ASN A 187 -9.08 16.93 -2.49
N LEU A 188 -7.76 16.81 -2.64
CA LEU A 188 -6.94 16.03 -1.71
C LEU A 188 -7.05 16.56 -0.28
N ARG A 189 -7.19 15.62 0.65
CA ARG A 189 -7.17 15.84 2.11
C ARG A 189 -5.92 15.29 2.76
N HIS A 190 -5.35 14.22 2.18
CA HIS A 190 -4.17 13.56 2.72
C HIS A 190 -3.13 13.37 1.63
N LEU A 191 -1.96 13.99 1.78
CA LEU A 191 -0.86 13.85 0.86
C LEU A 191 0.37 13.33 1.60
N ARG A 192 0.91 12.20 1.15
CA ARG A 192 2.15 11.63 1.68
C ARG A 192 3.15 11.50 0.55
N LEU A 193 4.23 12.26 0.63
CA LEU A 193 5.31 12.23 -0.35
C LEU A 193 6.55 11.70 0.33
N PHE A 194 7.17 10.70 -0.28
CA PHE A 194 8.49 10.21 0.11
C PHE A 194 9.44 10.50 -1.04
N VAL A 195 9.76 11.79 -1.18
CA VAL A 195 10.63 12.35 -2.23
C VAL A 195 11.87 12.94 -1.57
N ARG A 196 13.02 12.78 -2.23
CA ARG A 196 14.30 13.22 -1.65
C ARG A 196 14.41 14.74 -1.53
N GLU A 197 13.90 15.46 -2.52
CA GLU A 197 13.98 16.92 -2.57
C GLU A 197 12.60 17.51 -2.86
N MET A 198 12.19 18.46 -2.04
CA MET A 198 11.02 19.31 -2.25
C MET A 198 11.49 20.76 -2.23
N LYS A 199 11.20 21.50 -3.29
CA LYS A 199 11.49 22.93 -3.34
C LYS A 199 10.36 23.75 -2.72
N VAL A 200 10.70 24.96 -2.29
CA VAL A 200 9.76 25.90 -1.64
C VAL A 200 8.56 26.18 -2.56
N ASP A 201 8.81 26.51 -3.83
CA ASP A 201 7.77 26.77 -4.83
C ASP A 201 6.85 25.55 -5.06
N GLY A 202 7.39 24.34 -5.05
CA GLY A 202 6.61 23.10 -5.11
C GLY A 202 5.66 22.94 -3.93
N LEU A 203 6.14 23.17 -2.70
CA LEU A 203 5.29 23.10 -1.51
C LEU A 203 4.25 24.23 -1.48
N GLU A 204 4.64 25.45 -1.81
CA GLU A 204 3.72 26.58 -1.89
C GLU A 204 2.61 26.34 -2.91
N ALA A 205 2.94 25.78 -4.08
CA ALA A 205 1.95 25.39 -5.08
C ALA A 205 0.92 24.41 -4.50
N ILE A 206 1.35 23.38 -3.75
CA ILE A 206 0.44 22.44 -3.08
C ILE A 206 -0.47 23.16 -2.08
N LEU A 207 0.10 24.03 -1.26
CA LEU A 207 -0.64 24.80 -0.25
C LEU A 207 -1.69 25.73 -0.90
N ASP A 208 -1.39 26.31 -2.06
CA ASP A 208 -2.31 27.19 -2.80
C ASP A 208 -3.38 26.41 -3.59
N GLY A 209 -3.02 25.25 -4.14
CA GLY A 209 -3.88 24.51 -5.06
C GLY A 209 -4.68 23.35 -4.44
N CYS A 210 -4.40 22.96 -3.20
CA CYS A 210 -5.14 21.92 -2.48
C CYS A 210 -5.78 22.51 -1.20
N PRO A 211 -6.86 23.30 -1.31
CA PRO A 211 -7.44 24.06 -0.20
C PRO A 211 -8.06 23.18 0.91
N HIS A 212 -8.31 21.91 0.62
CA HIS A 212 -8.88 20.95 1.57
C HIS A 212 -7.84 20.03 2.21
N LEU A 213 -6.54 20.29 2.00
CA LEU A 213 -5.47 19.45 2.51
C LEU A 213 -5.40 19.53 4.03
N GLU A 214 -5.70 18.43 4.71
CA GLU A 214 -5.72 18.34 6.17
C GLU A 214 -4.42 17.75 6.72
N SER A 215 -3.82 16.80 6.00
CA SER A 215 -2.55 16.19 6.39
C SER A 215 -1.53 16.20 5.27
N LEU A 216 -0.31 16.58 5.61
CA LEU A 216 0.84 16.54 4.73
C LEU A 216 1.98 15.79 5.42
N MET A 217 2.53 14.79 4.72
CA MET A 217 3.69 14.04 5.16
C MET A 217 4.81 14.21 4.14
N LEU A 218 5.98 14.63 4.63
CA LEU A 218 7.22 14.79 3.86
C LEU A 218 8.36 14.07 4.59
N PRO A 219 9.46 13.69 3.93
CA PRO A 219 10.64 13.21 4.62
C PRO A 219 11.32 14.32 5.41
N GLN A 220 11.99 13.99 6.50
CA GLN A 220 12.76 14.95 7.27
C GLN A 220 13.92 15.53 6.43
N SER A 221 14.48 14.74 5.51
CA SER A 221 15.51 15.16 4.55
C SER A 221 14.98 15.95 3.33
N CYS A 222 13.71 16.36 3.28
CA CYS A 222 13.12 16.98 2.08
C CYS A 222 13.75 18.30 1.62
N GLY A 223 14.71 18.86 2.36
CA GLY A 223 15.48 20.06 1.97
C GLY A 223 14.81 21.39 2.28
N LEU A 224 13.64 21.38 2.94
CA LEU A 224 12.90 22.59 3.30
C LEU A 224 13.24 23.11 4.70
N ASP A 225 13.42 24.43 4.82
CA ASP A 225 13.43 25.11 6.12
C ASP A 225 11.99 25.36 6.61
N LEU A 226 11.54 24.50 7.53
CA LEU A 226 10.24 24.62 8.19
C LEU A 226 10.30 25.32 9.55
N GLN A 227 11.43 25.92 9.93
CA GLN A 227 11.51 26.81 11.10
C GLN A 227 11.14 28.26 10.73
N GLY A 228 11.22 28.60 9.44
CA GLY A 228 10.93 29.92 8.90
C GLY A 228 9.45 30.21 8.58
N PRO A 229 9.19 31.22 7.73
CA PRO A 229 7.85 31.61 7.30
C PRO A 229 7.03 30.49 6.65
N LEU A 230 7.69 29.61 5.89
CA LEU A 230 7.06 28.47 5.22
C LEU A 230 6.46 27.50 6.23
N GLY A 231 7.21 27.13 7.28
CA GLY A 231 6.69 26.29 8.35
C GLY A 231 5.52 26.90 9.10
N LYS A 232 5.58 28.22 9.38
CA LYS A 232 4.44 28.96 9.96
C LYS A 232 3.20 28.91 9.07
N ARG A 233 3.37 28.99 7.75
CA ARG A 233 2.27 28.86 6.78
C ARG A 233 1.69 27.44 6.81
N CYS A 234 2.54 26.41 6.78
CA CYS A 234 2.10 25.02 6.89
C CYS A 234 1.32 24.77 8.18
N ALA A 235 1.79 25.24 9.33
CA ALA A 235 1.11 25.05 10.62
C ALA A 235 -0.27 25.74 10.70
N ARG A 236 -0.52 26.78 9.90
CA ARG A 236 -1.83 27.46 9.83
C ARG A 236 -2.82 26.73 8.92
N GLN A 237 -2.34 26.13 7.83
CA GLN A 237 -3.21 25.54 6.80
C GLN A 237 -3.38 24.02 6.96
N ILE A 238 -2.35 23.33 7.45
CA ILE A 238 -2.30 21.87 7.56
C ILE A 238 -2.50 21.47 9.03
N LYS A 239 -3.55 20.70 9.31
CA LYS A 239 -3.85 20.20 10.66
C LYS A 239 -2.81 19.19 11.15
N HIS A 240 -2.36 18.33 10.25
CA HIS A 240 -1.43 17.24 10.55
C HIS A 240 -0.24 17.30 9.60
N LEU A 241 0.76 18.11 9.95
CA LEU A 241 2.06 18.11 9.29
C LEU A 241 2.96 17.10 9.98
N TRP A 242 3.47 16.12 9.24
CA TRP A 242 4.42 15.15 9.77
C TRP A 242 5.67 15.05 8.90
N LEU A 243 6.82 15.07 9.57
CA LEU A 243 8.11 14.83 8.95
C LEU A 243 8.52 13.40 9.27
N HIS A 244 8.49 12.53 8.26
CA HIS A 244 8.87 11.13 8.41
C HIS A 244 10.40 11.06 8.61
N PRO A 245 10.92 10.43 9.67
CA PRO A 245 12.35 10.23 9.86
C PRO A 245 12.96 9.51 8.66
N ASP A 246 14.15 9.89 8.20
CA ASP A 246 14.79 9.21 7.08
C ASP A 246 15.29 7.83 7.52
N SER A 247 14.43 6.83 7.57
CA SER A 247 14.86 5.46 7.73
C SER A 247 15.46 5.00 6.40
N SER A 248 16.78 4.79 6.38
CA SER A 248 17.47 4.05 5.32
C SER A 248 16.97 2.61 5.16
N GLU A 249 16.08 2.16 6.06
CA GLU A 249 15.36 0.90 6.01
C GLU A 249 13.86 1.15 6.20
N PHE A 250 13.12 1.31 5.11
CA PHE A 250 11.73 0.86 5.12
C PHE A 250 11.75 -0.67 5.09
N THR A 251 12.08 -1.31 6.22
CA THR A 251 11.73 -2.72 6.40
C THR A 251 10.22 -2.77 6.60
N PHE A 252 9.55 -3.49 5.70
CA PHE A 252 8.12 -3.69 5.70
C PHE A 252 7.71 -4.40 6.99
N VAL A 253 7.23 -3.66 8.00
CA VAL A 253 6.53 -4.27 9.15
C VAL A 253 5.12 -4.56 8.68
N GLY A 254 4.80 -5.86 8.56
CA GLY A 254 3.45 -6.33 8.22
C GLY A 254 2.37 -5.84 9.20
N PRO A 255 1.10 -6.11 8.90
CA PRO A 255 -0.06 -5.47 9.55
C PRO A 255 -0.22 -5.69 11.07
N ASP A 256 0.62 -6.49 11.72
CA ASP A 256 0.44 -6.90 13.12
C ASP A 256 1.13 -6.00 14.17
N LYS A 257 1.59 -4.80 13.80
CA LYS A 257 2.07 -3.82 14.79
C LYS A 257 1.51 -2.43 14.56
N GLN A 258 0.25 -2.25 14.92
CA GLN A 258 -0.21 -0.98 15.47
C GLN A 258 0.08 -0.97 16.97
N THR A 259 1.16 -0.32 17.42
CA THR A 259 1.22 0.21 18.79
C THR A 259 2.16 1.42 18.88
N LEU A 260 1.52 2.58 18.99
CA LEU A 260 1.79 3.71 19.87
C LEU A 260 3.05 3.72 20.77
N LEU A 261 3.78 4.85 20.66
CA LEU A 261 4.40 5.71 21.71
C LEU A 261 5.84 5.46 22.22
N PHE A 262 6.65 6.54 22.05
CA PHE A 262 7.69 7.18 22.89
C PHE A 262 8.89 6.34 23.40
N ASP A 263 10.13 6.85 23.51
CA ASP A 263 10.57 8.01 24.30
C ASP A 263 11.79 8.76 23.73
N ASN A 264 11.84 10.06 24.06
CA ASN A 264 13.06 10.89 24.10
C ASN A 264 13.99 10.37 25.21
N GLU A 265 15.28 10.19 24.93
CA GLU A 265 16.38 10.76 25.72
C GLU A 265 17.79 10.38 25.19
N THR A 266 18.69 11.37 25.23
CA THR A 266 20.17 11.28 25.19
C THR A 266 20.91 11.04 23.86
N ALA A 267 21.23 12.16 23.22
CA ALA A 267 22.57 12.65 22.89
C ALA A 267 23.74 11.68 22.58
N SER A 268 24.37 11.98 21.44
CA SER A 268 25.80 11.82 21.09
C SER A 268 26.32 10.40 20.86
N PHE A 269 26.76 10.11 19.63
CA PHE A 269 28.16 9.92 19.27
C PHE A 269 28.31 9.59 17.77
N GLY A 270 29.19 10.35 17.10
CA GLY A 270 30.07 9.80 16.07
C GLY A 270 29.51 9.57 14.66
N ALA A 271 29.48 10.63 13.86
CA ALA A 271 29.58 10.53 12.41
C ALA A 271 30.95 9.97 12.00
N ALA A 272 31.10 8.63 11.96
CA ALA A 272 32.28 7.96 11.40
C ALA A 272 32.07 6.45 11.17
N ALA A 273 31.03 6.07 10.42
CA ALA A 273 30.90 4.69 9.91
C ALA A 273 30.19 4.65 8.56
N VAL A 274 30.53 5.57 7.66
CA VAL A 274 30.12 5.50 6.25
C VAL A 274 31.31 4.96 5.45
N LYS A 275 31.03 3.97 4.58
CA LYS A 275 31.93 3.31 3.59
C LYS A 275 32.61 2.00 4.02
N LYS A 276 31.85 0.92 4.31
CA LYS A 276 32.35 -0.44 4.02
C LYS A 276 31.36 -1.61 3.89
N SER A 277 30.07 -1.37 3.61
CA SER A 277 29.13 -2.49 3.38
C SER A 277 28.32 -2.34 2.08
N TYR A 278 29.01 -2.02 0.98
CA TYR A 278 28.44 -2.06 -0.37
C TYR A 278 29.37 -2.89 -1.25
N ARG A 279 29.31 -4.24 -1.12
CA ARG A 279 29.76 -5.21 -2.14
C ARG A 279 29.52 -6.70 -1.85
N LYS A 280 28.71 -7.09 -0.85
CA LYS A 280 28.49 -8.52 -0.55
C LYS A 280 27.05 -8.88 -0.13
N THR A 281 26.04 -8.59 -0.96
CA THR A 281 24.74 -9.31 -0.88
C THR A 281 23.97 -9.37 -2.20
N ILE A 282 24.67 -9.48 -3.34
CA ILE A 282 24.06 -9.88 -4.62
C ILE A 282 24.96 -10.95 -5.22
N THR A 283 24.99 -12.13 -4.59
CA THR A 283 25.50 -13.41 -5.11
C THR A 283 25.40 -14.41 -3.96
N TRP A 284 24.25 -15.06 -3.77
CA TRP A 284 24.13 -16.32 -3.00
C TRP A 284 22.73 -16.97 -3.17
N TYR A 285 22.16 -16.96 -4.39
CA TYR A 285 20.97 -17.78 -4.71
C TYR A 285 20.97 -18.28 -6.17
N PHE A 286 22.15 -18.56 -6.72
CA PHE A 286 22.29 -19.46 -7.86
C PHE A 286 23.39 -20.45 -7.53
N LEU A 287 23.10 -21.74 -7.75
CA LEU A 287 23.90 -22.94 -7.45
C LEU A 287 23.59 -23.63 -6.12
N THR A 288 22.51 -24.41 -6.09
CA THR A 288 22.54 -25.86 -5.74
C THR A 288 21.12 -26.42 -5.87
N ALA A 289 20.81 -26.93 -7.06
CA ALA A 289 19.78 -27.94 -7.28
C ALA A 289 20.27 -28.81 -8.44
N TYR A 290 21.07 -29.81 -8.09
CA TYR A 290 20.96 -31.12 -8.73
C TYR A 290 19.80 -31.85 -8.06
#